data_AF-A0AAJ6XPL4-F1
#
_entry.id   AF-A0AAJ6XPL4-F1
#
_cell.length_a   1.000
_cell.length_b   1.000
_cell.length_c   1.000
_cell.angle_alpha   90.00
_cell.angle_beta   90.00
_cell.angle_gamma   90.00
#
_symmetry.space_group_name_H-M   'P 1'
#
loop_
_entity.id
_entity.type
_entity.pdbx_description
1 polymer ?
#
loop_
_entity_poly.entity_id
_entity_poly.type
_entity_poly.pdbx_seq_one_letter_code
_entity_poly.pdbx_strand_id
1 'polypeptide(L)'
;MTRRKIEIKKIENEDYRKVTFSKRRAGLIKKAKFLCSGANTQIAIVSYSLSGRLFTFGNPSVDSVVDQFLDNYTTDSCRSSSNESPHVITHGPSPPSSGVVDGKEGRPSWWALPVEDMDLDMDVDGLRQYKASLEILKSNVASRLKEMDERASLTRDFVGFLDAR
;
A
#
# COMPACT_ATOMS: atom_id res chain seq x y z
N MET A 1 31.43 -11.32 -26.16
CA MET A 1 31.46 -10.05 -25.38
C MET A 1 31.39 -10.38 -23.89
N THR A 2 32.29 -9.81 -23.09
CA THR A 2 32.34 -9.94 -21.62
C THR A 2 31.30 -9.05 -20.91
N ARG A 3 30.82 -9.48 -19.74
CA ARG A 3 29.85 -8.72 -18.92
C ARG A 3 30.55 -7.52 -18.27
N ARG A 4 30.07 -6.30 -18.51
CA ARG A 4 30.57 -5.08 -17.86
C ARG A 4 29.66 -4.67 -16.70
N LYS A 5 30.23 -4.09 -15.65
CA LYS A 5 29.47 -3.45 -14.57
C LYS A 5 28.79 -2.20 -15.13
N ILE A 6 27.54 -1.98 -14.76
CA ILE A 6 26.75 -0.80 -15.12
C ILE A 6 26.09 -0.25 -13.85
N GLU A 7 25.88 1.06 -13.82
CA GLU A 7 25.18 1.75 -12.74
C GLU A 7 23.69 1.37 -12.69
N ILE A 8 23.08 1.41 -11.50
CA ILE A 8 21.63 1.20 -11.31
C ILE A 8 20.93 2.55 -11.50
N LYS A 9 20.84 2.97 -12.76
CA LYS A 9 20.09 4.15 -13.21
C LYS A 9 19.36 3.82 -14.51
N LYS A 10 18.51 4.75 -14.98
CA LYS A 10 17.86 4.62 -16.29
C LYS A 10 18.93 4.48 -17.38
N ILE A 11 18.75 3.49 -18.27
CA ILE A 11 19.61 3.34 -19.46
C ILE A 11 19.07 4.29 -20.52
N GLU A 12 19.89 5.24 -20.96
CA GLU A 12 19.45 6.28 -21.91
C GLU A 12 19.26 5.71 -23.32
N ASN A 13 20.21 4.89 -23.80
CA ASN A 13 20.08 4.24 -25.10
C ASN A 13 18.90 3.25 -25.10
N GLU A 14 17.92 3.49 -25.98
CA GLU A 14 16.68 2.73 -26.00
C GLU A 14 16.85 1.25 -26.38
N ASP A 15 17.72 0.95 -27.33
CA ASP A 15 17.95 -0.43 -27.78
C ASP A 15 18.62 -1.24 -26.68
N TYR A 16 19.61 -0.65 -26.01
CA TYR A 16 20.24 -1.26 -24.83
C TYR A 16 19.24 -1.42 -23.70
N ARG A 17 18.33 -0.46 -23.51
CA ARG A 17 17.27 -0.55 -22.50
C ARG A 17 16.29 -1.68 -22.83
N LYS A 18 15.83 -1.83 -24.07
CA LYS A 18 14.95 -2.93 -24.54
C LYS A 18 15.59 -4.30 -24.37
N VAL A 19 16.86 -4.43 -24.77
CA VAL A 19 17.62 -5.69 -24.61
C VAL A 19 17.86 -6.00 -23.13
N THR A 20 18.21 -5.01 -22.33
CA THR A 20 18.45 -5.18 -20.89
C THR A 20 17.18 -5.57 -20.16
N PHE A 21 16.05 -4.94 -20.47
CA PHE A 21 14.74 -5.33 -19.94
C PHE A 21 14.46 -6.80 -20.22
N SER A 22 14.59 -7.22 -21.48
CA SER A 22 14.33 -8.60 -21.89
C SER A 22 15.20 -9.61 -21.13
N LYS A 23 16.51 -9.34 -21.03
CA LYS A 23 17.46 -10.20 -20.31
C LYS A 23 17.22 -10.22 -18.81
N ARG A 24 17.01 -9.05 -18.18
CA ARG A 24 16.78 -8.94 -16.73
C ARG A 24 15.46 -9.59 -16.33
N ARG A 25 14.39 -9.36 -17.08
CA ARG A 25 13.10 -10.00 -16.86
C ARG A 25 13.21 -11.52 -16.91
N ALA A 26 13.86 -12.06 -17.95
CA ALA A 26 14.07 -13.50 -18.07
C ALA A 26 14.90 -14.07 -16.89
N GLY A 27 15.97 -13.37 -16.49
CA GLY A 27 16.78 -13.75 -15.34
C GLY A 27 16.01 -13.70 -14.01
N LEU A 28 15.18 -12.68 -13.82
CA LEU A 28 14.32 -12.52 -12.65
C LEU A 28 13.30 -13.66 -12.55
N ILE A 29 12.59 -13.96 -13.63
CA ILE A 29 11.63 -15.08 -13.69
C ILE A 29 12.34 -16.40 -13.42
N LYS A 30 13.55 -16.62 -13.96
CA LYS A 30 14.31 -17.85 -13.70
C LYS A 30 14.65 -18.00 -12.21
N LYS A 31 15.04 -16.92 -11.52
CA LYS A 31 15.25 -16.93 -10.08
C LYS A 31 13.97 -17.20 -9.31
N ALA A 32 12.86 -16.55 -9.68
CA ALA A 32 11.57 -16.75 -9.05
C ALA A 32 11.10 -18.21 -9.17
N LYS A 33 11.25 -18.83 -10.34
CA LYS A 33 10.96 -20.26 -10.55
C LYS A 33 11.77 -21.17 -9.62
N PHE A 34 13.07 -20.89 -9.45
CA PHE A 34 13.89 -21.67 -8.52
C PHE A 34 13.40 -21.53 -7.07
N LEU A 35 13.06 -20.31 -6.65
CA LEU A 35 12.50 -20.05 -5.32
C LEU A 35 11.15 -20.75 -5.10
N CYS A 36 10.29 -20.75 -6.12
CA CYS A 36 8.99 -21.44 -6.10
C CYS A 36 9.11 -22.97 -6.11
N SER A 37 10.18 -23.51 -6.71
CA SER A 37 10.39 -24.95 -6.76
C SER A 37 11.00 -25.50 -5.46
N GLY A 38 11.75 -24.68 -4.73
CA GLY A 38 12.39 -25.08 -3.47
C GLY A 38 11.55 -24.80 -2.22
N ALA A 39 10.48 -24.01 -2.35
CA ALA A 39 9.62 -23.61 -1.24
C ALA A 39 8.16 -23.46 -1.71
N ASN A 40 7.20 -23.69 -0.82
CA ASN A 40 5.76 -23.42 -1.04
C ASN A 40 5.46 -21.91 -1.03
N THR A 41 6.24 -21.15 -1.78
CA THR A 41 6.19 -19.69 -1.81
C THR A 41 5.31 -19.22 -2.95
N GLN A 42 4.40 -18.30 -2.61
CA GLN A 42 3.57 -17.61 -3.56
C GLN A 42 4.31 -16.38 -4.09
N ILE A 43 4.43 -16.26 -5.42
CA ILE A 43 5.16 -15.16 -6.06
C ILE A 43 4.37 -14.70 -7.29
N ALA A 44 4.14 -13.39 -7.40
CA ALA A 44 3.66 -12.75 -8.61
C ALA A 44 4.66 -11.67 -9.08
N ILE A 45 4.94 -11.65 -10.37
CA ILE A 45 5.78 -10.65 -11.03
C ILE A 45 4.97 -10.06 -12.18
N VAL A 46 4.81 -8.74 -12.16
CA VAL A 46 4.12 -7.97 -13.20
C VAL A 46 5.09 -6.93 -13.75
N SER A 47 5.27 -6.88 -15.07
CA SER A 47 6.19 -5.93 -15.71
C SER A 47 5.66 -5.43 -17.05
N TYR A 48 5.82 -4.13 -17.30
CA TYR A 48 5.49 -3.50 -18.57
C TYR A 48 6.76 -3.21 -19.36
N SER A 49 6.75 -3.50 -20.66
CA SER A 49 7.78 -2.98 -21.56
C SER A 49 7.52 -1.52 -21.90
N LEU A 50 8.54 -0.85 -22.41
CA LEU A 50 8.42 0.51 -22.96
C LEU A 50 7.41 0.60 -24.12
N SER A 51 7.12 -0.53 -24.77
CA SER A 51 6.11 -0.63 -25.83
C SER A 51 4.70 -0.86 -25.30
N GLY A 52 4.48 -0.78 -23.98
CA GLY A 52 3.19 -1.04 -23.34
C GLY A 52 2.80 -2.51 -23.23
N ARG A 53 3.68 -3.45 -23.58
CA ARG A 53 3.38 -4.88 -23.51
C ARG A 53 3.52 -5.40 -22.08
N LEU A 54 2.46 -6.00 -21.58
CA LEU A 54 2.41 -6.65 -20.28
C LEU A 54 3.11 -8.02 -20.31
N PHE A 55 3.89 -8.30 -19.27
CA PHE A 55 4.51 -9.60 -19.03
C PHE A 55 4.34 -9.98 -17.57
N THR A 56 3.81 -11.18 -17.35
CA THR A 56 3.49 -11.68 -16.02
C THR A 56 4.13 -13.05 -15.76
N PHE A 57 4.37 -13.32 -14.48
CA PHE A 57 4.74 -14.65 -13.97
C PHE A 57 4.10 -14.81 -12.60
N GLY A 58 3.45 -15.94 -12.38
CA GLY A 58 2.78 -16.24 -11.11
C GLY A 58 3.01 -17.69 -10.70
N ASN A 59 3.12 -17.91 -9.40
CA ASN A 59 3.07 -19.24 -8.77
C ASN A 59 2.20 -19.11 -7.51
N PRO A 60 1.03 -19.79 -7.43
CA PRO A 60 0.46 -20.73 -8.41
C PRO A 60 -0.11 -20.08 -9.68
N SER A 61 -0.72 -18.90 -9.59
CA SER A 61 -1.15 -18.07 -10.72
C SER A 61 -0.98 -16.60 -10.34
N VAL A 62 -1.01 -15.69 -11.31
CA VAL A 62 -0.86 -14.25 -11.01
C VAL A 62 -2.10 -13.75 -10.31
N ASP A 63 -3.27 -14.08 -10.85
CA ASP A 63 -4.57 -13.62 -10.34
C ASP A 63 -4.78 -14.14 -8.92
N SER A 64 -4.55 -15.43 -8.65
CA SER A 64 -4.71 -15.99 -7.30
C SER A 64 -3.84 -15.31 -6.24
N VAL A 65 -2.60 -14.95 -6.59
CA VAL A 65 -1.69 -14.27 -5.66
C VAL A 65 -2.11 -12.82 -5.47
N VAL A 66 -2.59 -12.16 -6.52
CA VAL A 66 -3.10 -10.78 -6.45
C VAL A 66 -4.41 -10.72 -5.66
N ASP A 67 -5.36 -11.62 -5.92
CA ASP A 67 -6.63 -11.73 -5.21
C ASP A 67 -6.38 -11.97 -3.72
N GLN A 68 -5.53 -12.95 -3.36
CA GLN A 68 -5.17 -13.19 -1.97
C GLN A 68 -4.50 -11.97 -1.33
N PHE A 69 -3.63 -11.28 -2.06
CA PHE A 69 -3.00 -10.06 -1.57
C PHE A 69 -4.08 -9.01 -1.26
N LEU A 70 -4.97 -8.71 -2.20
CA LEU A 70 -6.05 -7.74 -2.05
C LEU A 70 -7.05 -8.12 -0.94
N ASP A 71 -7.43 -9.40 -0.86
CA ASP A 71 -8.35 -9.92 0.16
C ASP A 71 -7.78 -9.70 1.57
N ASN A 72 -6.48 -9.90 1.75
CA ASN A 72 -5.78 -9.63 3.01
C ASN A 72 -5.80 -8.13 3.37
N TYR A 73 -5.68 -7.22 2.39
CA TYR A 73 -5.84 -5.77 2.66
C TYR A 73 -7.28 -5.39 3.01
N THR A 74 -8.28 -6.04 2.41
CA THR A 74 -9.69 -5.79 2.77
C THR A 74 -10.08 -6.39 4.11
N THR A 75 -9.48 -7.51 4.51
CA THR A 75 -9.74 -8.09 5.84
C THR A 75 -9.10 -7.29 6.97
N ASP A 76 -8.03 -6.52 6.73
CA ASP A 76 -7.58 -5.51 7.70
C ASP A 76 -8.54 -4.30 7.77
N SER A 77 -9.48 -4.16 6.84
CA SER A 77 -10.58 -3.18 6.91
C SER A 77 -11.78 -3.69 7.73
N CYS A 78 -11.83 -4.97 8.10
CA CYS A 78 -12.95 -5.54 8.88
C CYS A 78 -12.59 -6.67 9.86
N ARG A 79 -11.31 -6.85 10.22
CA ARG A 79 -10.85 -7.78 11.28
C ARG A 79 -11.15 -7.31 12.70
N SER A 80 -12.29 -6.70 12.84
CA SER A 80 -12.80 -6.30 14.14
C SER A 80 -14.31 -6.45 14.16
N SER A 81 -14.75 -7.67 13.95
CA SER A 81 -15.99 -8.25 14.47
C SER A 81 -16.04 -9.66 13.89
N SER A 82 -15.43 -10.62 14.58
CA SER A 82 -15.99 -11.14 15.83
C SER A 82 -15.08 -10.91 17.05
N ASN A 83 -15.54 -9.97 17.89
CA ASN A 83 -15.10 -9.60 19.25
C ASN A 83 -13.66 -9.05 19.31
N GLU A 84 -13.32 -7.79 18.99
CA GLU A 84 -13.94 -6.47 19.24
C GLU A 84 -13.60 -5.47 18.10
N SER A 85 -14.55 -4.57 17.77
CA SER A 85 -14.70 -3.36 16.88
C SER A 85 -13.57 -2.72 16.01
N PRO A 86 -13.84 -2.27 14.74
CA PRO A 86 -12.80 -1.83 13.76
C PRO A 86 -12.65 -0.32 13.65
N HIS A 87 -11.40 0.16 13.60
CA HIS A 87 -11.09 1.53 13.15
C HIS A 87 -10.09 1.54 11.98
N VAL A 88 -10.62 2.04 10.87
CA VAL A 88 -10.04 2.40 9.56
C VAL A 88 -9.15 3.65 9.65
N ILE A 89 -8.02 3.71 8.92
CA ILE A 89 -7.43 4.85 8.16
C ILE A 89 -6.42 4.24 7.14
N THR A 90 -6.44 4.38 5.80
CA THR A 90 -6.54 5.51 4.83
C THR A 90 -5.24 6.34 4.61
N HIS A 91 -4.36 5.81 3.74
CA HIS A 91 -3.49 6.40 2.70
C HIS A 91 -2.62 7.69 2.87
N GLY A 92 -1.30 7.52 2.57
CA GLY A 92 -0.40 8.46 1.86
C GLY A 92 0.59 9.29 2.71
N PRO A 93 1.66 9.94 2.17
CA PRO A 93 2.53 9.66 1.02
C PRO A 93 3.97 9.23 1.45
N SER A 94 4.83 8.76 0.55
CA SER A 94 6.25 8.44 0.85
C SER A 94 7.19 9.07 -0.18
N PRO A 95 8.17 9.90 0.24
CA PRO A 95 9.57 9.74 -0.21
C PRO A 95 10.60 10.26 0.85
N PRO A 96 11.94 10.28 0.63
CA PRO A 96 12.77 9.65 -0.39
C PRO A 96 13.84 8.67 0.19
N SER A 97 14.59 8.10 -0.73
CA SER A 97 15.59 7.03 -0.63
C SER A 97 16.94 7.37 0.03
N SER A 98 17.58 6.30 0.54
CA SER A 98 19.02 6.00 0.48
C SER A 98 20.01 6.73 1.41
N GLY A 99 20.71 5.92 2.20
CA GLY A 99 21.99 6.24 2.83
C GLY A 99 22.50 5.06 3.67
N VAL A 100 23.41 4.26 3.11
CA VAL A 100 24.06 3.10 3.74
C VAL A 100 24.97 3.57 4.88
N VAL A 101 24.86 2.96 6.06
CA VAL A 101 26.00 2.67 6.95
C VAL A 101 25.70 1.46 7.83
N ASP A 102 26.70 0.59 7.88
CA ASP A 102 26.76 -0.74 8.47
C ASP A 102 26.79 -0.68 10.00
N GLY A 103 26.29 -1.75 10.64
CA GLY A 103 26.63 -2.03 12.04
C GLY A 103 25.54 -1.72 13.08
N LYS A 104 24.60 -2.67 13.21
CA LYS A 104 23.86 -3.02 14.44
C LYS A 104 23.26 -1.86 15.24
N GLU A 105 22.07 -1.44 14.85
CA GLU A 105 21.05 -0.91 15.76
C GLU A 105 19.73 -0.87 15.00
N GLY A 106 18.67 -1.44 15.58
CA GLY A 106 17.33 -1.35 15.00
C GLY A 106 16.89 0.10 15.06
N ARG A 107 17.17 0.89 14.01
CA ARG A 107 16.59 2.22 13.85
C ARG A 107 15.08 2.09 14.08
N PRO A 108 14.52 2.77 15.09
CA PRO A 108 13.08 2.81 15.27
C PRO A 108 12.48 3.31 13.95
N SER A 109 11.34 2.73 13.57
CA SER A 109 10.51 3.28 12.51
C SER A 109 10.36 4.79 12.69
N TRP A 110 10.29 5.56 11.60
CA TRP A 110 10.29 7.03 11.64
C TRP A 110 9.21 7.67 12.54
N TRP A 111 8.16 6.94 12.90
CA TRP A 111 7.13 7.35 13.88
C TRP A 111 7.45 7.06 15.36
N ALA A 112 8.59 6.41 15.64
CA ALA A 112 9.01 6.00 16.99
C ALA A 112 10.18 6.85 17.53
N LEU A 113 10.55 7.91 16.82
CA LEU A 113 11.47 8.94 17.33
C LEU A 113 10.69 9.96 18.19
N PRO A 114 11.31 10.50 19.25
CA PRO A 114 10.80 11.68 19.94
C PRO A 114 10.50 12.80 18.93
N VAL A 115 9.45 13.59 19.18
CA VAL A 115 8.98 14.61 18.23
C VAL A 115 10.06 15.67 17.96
N GLU A 116 10.99 15.80 18.91
CA GLU A 116 12.14 16.69 18.91
C GLU A 116 13.21 16.29 17.89
N ASP A 117 13.23 15.03 17.43
CA ASP A 117 14.21 14.49 16.46
C ASP A 117 13.63 14.30 15.05
N MET A 118 12.37 14.69 14.81
CA MET A 118 11.84 14.78 13.44
C MET A 118 12.42 16.05 12.78
N ASP A 119 13.00 15.92 11.59
CA ASP A 119 13.42 17.07 10.78
C ASP A 119 12.21 17.97 10.47
N LEU A 120 11.98 18.97 11.34
CA LEU A 120 10.86 19.91 11.29
C LEU A 120 11.11 21.00 10.24
N ASP A 121 11.21 20.61 8.97
CA ASP A 121 11.04 21.52 7.84
C ASP A 121 9.55 21.70 7.47
N MET A 122 8.63 21.40 8.40
CA MET A 122 7.22 21.69 8.24
C MET A 122 6.96 23.13 8.69
N ASP A 123 6.68 24.00 7.73
CA ASP A 123 6.39 25.41 7.98
C ASP A 123 5.17 25.61 8.89
N VAL A 124 5.14 26.75 9.57
CA VAL A 124 4.03 27.13 10.48
C VAL A 124 2.69 27.17 9.72
N ASP A 125 2.73 27.46 8.42
CA ASP A 125 1.56 27.52 7.55
C ASP A 125 0.99 26.13 7.22
N GLY A 126 1.84 25.14 7.00
CA GLY A 126 1.46 23.74 6.82
C GLY A 126 0.83 23.17 8.08
N LEU A 127 1.34 23.52 9.27
CA LEU A 127 0.73 23.13 10.53
C LEU A 127 -0.67 23.78 10.71
N ARG A 128 -0.83 25.04 10.30
CA ARG A 128 -2.13 25.72 10.31
C ARG A 128 -3.12 25.07 9.35
N GLN A 129 -2.68 24.70 8.15
CA GLN A 129 -3.51 24.04 7.15
C GLN A 129 -3.93 22.64 7.60
N TYR A 130 -3.03 21.89 8.22
CA TYR A 130 -3.33 20.59 8.80
C TYR A 130 -4.37 20.71 9.92
N LYS A 131 -4.19 21.66 10.85
CA LYS A 131 -5.17 21.96 11.91
C LYS A 131 -6.54 22.32 11.35
N ALA A 132 -6.59 23.17 10.31
CA ALA A 132 -7.85 23.54 9.67
C ALA A 132 -8.53 22.32 9.02
N SER A 133 -7.75 21.45 8.37
CA SER A 133 -8.26 20.21 7.77
C SER A 133 -8.82 19.25 8.81
N LEU A 134 -8.20 19.16 9.99
CA LEU A 134 -8.70 18.34 11.11
C LEU A 134 -10.02 18.86 11.68
N GLU A 135 -10.20 20.18 11.81
CA GLU A 135 -11.47 20.75 12.27
C GLU A 135 -12.61 20.50 11.26
N ILE A 136 -12.32 20.57 9.96
CA ILE A 136 -13.27 20.20 8.91
C ILE A 136 -13.65 18.72 9.02
N LEU A 137 -12.66 17.83 9.16
CA LEU A 137 -12.89 16.39 9.29
C LEU A 137 -13.75 16.08 10.52
N LYS A 138 -13.47 16.73 11.65
CA LYS A 138 -14.26 16.60 12.88
C LYS A 138 -15.72 17.00 12.68
N SER A 139 -15.99 18.11 11.99
CA SER A 139 -17.35 18.54 11.65
C SER A 139 -18.07 17.54 10.73
N ASN A 140 -17.37 17.02 9.72
CA ASN A 140 -17.93 16.06 8.78
C ASN A 140 -18.30 14.74 9.47
N VAL A 141 -17.44 14.22 10.34
CA VAL A 141 -17.71 13.01 11.13
C VAL A 141 -18.90 13.23 12.07
N ALA A 142 -18.94 14.36 12.79
CA ALA A 142 -20.06 14.68 13.68
C ALA A 142 -21.40 14.77 12.93
N SER A 143 -21.39 15.31 11.71
CA SER A 143 -22.58 15.40 10.87
C SER A 143 -23.03 14.03 10.37
N ARG A 144 -22.09 13.18 9.92
CA ARG A 144 -22.39 11.80 9.49
C ARG A 144 -22.96 10.95 10.61
N LEU A 145 -22.49 11.12 11.84
CA LEU A 145 -23.05 10.42 12.99
C LEU A 145 -24.52 10.79 13.25
N LYS A 146 -24.87 12.09 13.17
CA LYS A 146 -26.27 12.54 13.31
C LYS A 146 -27.16 12.00 12.20
N GLU A 147 -26.69 12.04 10.95
CA GLU A 147 -27.43 11.53 9.80
C GLU A 147 -27.69 10.01 9.92
N MET A 148 -26.72 9.26 10.46
CA MET A 148 -26.90 7.83 10.71
C MET A 148 -27.89 7.57 11.85
N ASP A 149 -27.86 8.37 12.92
CA ASP A 149 -28.78 8.25 14.06
C ASP A 149 -30.23 8.54 13.64
N GLU A 150 -30.45 9.60 12.85
CA GLU A 150 -31.78 9.95 12.29
C GLU A 150 -32.32 8.86 11.35
N ARG A 151 -31.45 8.24 10.53
CA ARG A 151 -31.84 7.09 9.70
C ARG A 151 -32.18 5.86 10.55
N ALA A 152 -31.46 5.66 11.66
CA ALA A 152 -31.72 4.55 12.56
C ALA A 152 -33.03 4.73 13.35
N SER A 153 -33.41 5.96 13.73
CA SER A 153 -34.70 6.23 14.36
C SER A 153 -35.87 6.00 13.39
N LEU A 154 -35.77 6.49 12.15
CA LEU A 154 -36.82 6.32 11.14
C LEU A 154 -37.09 4.84 10.80
N THR A 155 -36.05 4.01 10.81
CA THR A 155 -36.21 2.56 10.56
C THR A 155 -36.84 1.85 11.76
N ARG A 156 -36.55 2.26 13.00
CA ARG A 156 -37.22 1.73 14.20
C ARG A 156 -38.71 2.09 14.25
N ASP A 157 -39.06 3.32 13.89
CA ASP A 157 -40.45 3.76 13.85
C ASP A 157 -41.26 3.05 12.75
N PHE A 158 -40.64 2.79 11.59
CA PHE A 158 -41.26 2.03 10.51
C PHE A 158 -41.50 0.56 10.87
N VAL A 159 -40.52 -0.10 11.50
CA VAL A 159 -40.65 -1.51 11.94
C VAL A 159 -41.68 -1.64 13.06
N GLY A 160 -41.78 -0.67 13.97
CA GLY A 160 -42.81 -0.64 15.01
C GLY A 160 -44.24 -0.49 14.47
N PHE A 161 -44.42 0.14 13.30
CA PHE A 161 -45.72 0.30 12.65
C PHE A 161 -46.21 -0.98 11.93
N LEU A 162 -45.29 -1.85 11.51
CA LEU A 162 -45.63 -3.12 10.85
C LEU A 162 -46.00 -4.25 11.83
N ASP A 163 -45.57 -4.18 13.09
CA ASP A 163 -45.81 -5.22 14.11
C ASP A 163 -47.13 -4.99 14.90
N ALA A 164 -47.83 -3.89 14.63
CA ALA A 164 -49.05 -3.47 15.34
C ALA A 164 -50.37 -3.74 14.56
N ARG A 165 -50.35 -4.57 13.51
CA ARG A 165 -51.53 -4.88 12.68
C ARG A 165 -51.83 -6.36 12.56
#